data_AF-A0A077KMI7-F1
#
_entry.id   AF-A0A077KMI7-F1
#
_cell.length_a   1.000
_cell.length_b   1.000
_cell.length_c   1.000
_cell.angle_alpha   90.00
_cell.angle_beta   90.00
_cell.angle_gamma   90.00
#
_symmetry.space_group_name_H-M   'P 1'
#
loop_
_entity.id
_entity.type
_entity.pdbx_description
1 polymer ?
#
loop_
_entity_poly.entity_id
_entity_poly.type
_entity_poly.pdbx_seq_one_letter_code
_entity_poly.pdbx_strand_id
1 'polypeptide(L)'
;MSAKMFFFTTDDGQFLTEDEALEQGNYQKHIWINNALKKEEIYREHQLWGGVYYLLPEENLTDILLALDTNLNWTIKDNKQLVNGYTIWDCKSYDRLEQASTYSKIVLDADDNEIAIITYDSITHQVKRGLKIYKIGNKPIPWGDPEAVFDEDTDIVFIFGEDGEVDTVHVSDVLFSNDFSYTASQFFRAAGNFFEEMGLSDNEIYYYTHIEPIVPNFK
;
A
#
# COMPACT_ATOMS: atom_id res chain seq x y z
N MET A 1 0.72 17.30 29.03
CA MET A 1 -0.15 16.11 28.86
C MET A 1 -0.32 15.90 27.37
N SER A 2 0.15 14.79 26.83
CA SER A 2 -0.11 14.40 25.43
C SER A 2 -1.55 13.91 25.32
N ALA A 3 -2.29 14.41 24.32
CA ALA A 3 -3.65 13.97 24.06
C ALA A 3 -3.58 12.59 23.38
N LYS A 4 -4.26 11.59 23.94
CA LYS A 4 -4.34 10.24 23.41
C LYS A 4 -5.78 9.96 22.98
N MET A 5 -5.97 9.52 21.75
CA MET A 5 -7.27 9.16 21.19
C MET A 5 -7.22 7.74 20.63
N PHE A 6 -8.37 7.07 20.63
CA PHE A 6 -8.53 5.72 20.11
C PHE A 6 -9.66 5.69 19.10
N PHE A 7 -9.43 5.01 17.98
CA PHE A 7 -10.46 4.68 17.00
C PHE A 7 -10.41 3.19 16.71
N PHE A 8 -11.56 2.61 16.36
CA PHE A 8 -11.68 1.20 16.05
C PHE A 8 -12.25 1.08 14.64
N THR A 9 -11.68 0.18 13.85
CA THR A 9 -12.18 -0.11 12.51
C THR A 9 -12.24 -1.60 12.25
N THR A 10 -13.11 -2.03 11.36
CA THR A 10 -13.02 -3.34 10.71
C THR A 10 -11.78 -3.41 9.79
N ASP A 11 -11.50 -4.59 9.26
CA ASP A 11 -10.40 -4.80 8.29
C ASP A 11 -10.62 -4.04 6.97
N ASP A 12 -11.88 -3.76 6.60
CA ASP A 12 -12.26 -2.92 5.45
C ASP A 12 -12.40 -1.42 5.79
N GLY A 13 -12.00 -1.01 7.00
CA GLY A 13 -11.89 0.40 7.38
C GLY A 13 -13.17 1.07 7.88
N GLN A 14 -14.25 0.32 8.12
CA GLN A 14 -15.48 0.88 8.69
C GLN A 14 -15.30 1.20 10.18
N PHE A 15 -15.72 2.38 10.62
CA PHE A 15 -15.62 2.78 12.02
C PHE A 15 -16.53 1.97 12.92
N LEU A 16 -15.99 1.58 14.07
CA LEU A 16 -16.68 0.87 15.15
C LEU A 16 -16.64 1.68 16.44
N THR A 17 -17.67 1.49 17.26
CA THR A 17 -17.57 1.77 18.69
C THR A 17 -16.67 0.72 19.37
N GLU A 18 -16.19 1.03 20.58
CA GLU A 18 -15.39 0.08 21.36
C GLU A 18 -16.17 -1.21 21.69
N ASP A 19 -17.45 -1.08 22.03
CA ASP A 19 -18.31 -2.23 22.35
C ASP A 19 -18.51 -3.15 21.14
N GLU A 20 -18.76 -2.59 19.95
CA GLU A 20 -18.88 -3.35 18.70
C GLU A 20 -17.57 -4.07 18.34
N ALA A 21 -16.44 -3.40 18.50
CA ALA A 21 -15.12 -3.99 18.24
C ALA A 21 -14.84 -5.19 19.16
N LEU A 22 -15.14 -5.05 20.46
CA LEU A 22 -14.97 -6.11 21.44
C LEU A 22 -15.91 -7.30 21.21
N GLU A 23 -17.13 -7.05 20.73
CA GLU A 23 -18.10 -8.11 20.40
C GLU A 23 -17.69 -8.90 19.13
N GLN A 24 -17.17 -8.23 18.11
CA GLN A 24 -16.73 -8.89 16.87
C GLN A 24 -15.44 -9.69 17.03
N GLY A 25 -14.51 -9.21 17.85
CA GLY A 25 -13.22 -9.87 18.12
C GLY A 25 -12.20 -9.79 16.98
N ASN A 26 -12.60 -9.36 15.78
CA ASN A 26 -11.74 -9.11 14.61
C ASN A 26 -11.84 -7.62 14.24
N TYR A 27 -10.81 -6.83 14.56
CA TYR A 27 -10.81 -5.38 14.32
C TYR A 27 -9.39 -4.80 14.42
N GLN A 28 -9.25 -3.54 14.03
CA GLN A 28 -8.05 -2.74 14.19
C GLN A 28 -8.31 -1.61 15.19
N LYS A 29 -7.36 -1.39 16.10
CA LYS A 29 -7.39 -0.27 17.04
C LYS A 29 -6.28 0.71 16.73
N HIS A 30 -6.69 1.91 16.40
CA HIS A 30 -5.84 3.04 16.03
C HIS A 30 -5.55 3.90 17.25
N ILE A 31 -4.28 4.02 17.62
CA ILE A 31 -3.82 4.83 18.76
C ILE A 31 -3.18 6.10 18.22
N TRP A 32 -3.83 7.23 18.51
CA TRP A 32 -3.35 8.55 18.10
C TRP A 32 -2.77 9.29 19.29
N ILE A 33 -1.61 9.93 19.09
CA ILE A 33 -0.95 10.78 20.09
C ILE A 33 -0.67 12.12 19.45
N ASN A 34 -1.14 13.20 20.08
CA ASN A 34 -0.97 14.57 19.57
C ASN A 34 -1.42 14.73 18.10
N ASN A 35 -2.58 14.15 17.75
CA ASN A 35 -3.15 14.15 16.40
C ASN A 35 -2.29 13.47 15.31
N ALA A 36 -1.37 12.59 15.69
CA ALA A 36 -0.68 11.70 14.76
C ALA A 36 -0.98 10.24 15.09
N LEU A 37 -1.25 9.43 14.06
CA LEU A 37 -1.38 7.98 14.21
C LEU A 37 -0.03 7.43 14.66
N LYS A 38 -0.04 6.74 15.81
CA LYS A 38 1.16 6.25 16.46
C LYS A 38 1.31 4.75 16.35
N LYS A 39 0.19 4.04 16.50
CA LYS A 39 0.16 2.59 16.52
C LYS A 39 -1.19 2.08 16.02
N GLU A 40 -1.17 1.00 15.28
CA GLU A 40 -2.33 0.20 14.92
C GLU A 40 -2.15 -1.17 15.57
N GLU A 41 -3.14 -1.60 16.34
CA GLU A 41 -3.20 -2.94 16.95
C GLU A 41 -4.20 -3.78 16.16
N ILE A 42 -3.78 -4.92 15.63
CA ILE A 42 -4.65 -5.84 14.89
C ILE A 42 -5.11 -6.94 15.85
N TYR A 43 -6.43 -7.05 16.01
CA TYR A 43 -7.07 -8.09 16.82
C TYR A 43 -7.75 -9.11 15.93
N ARG A 44 -7.52 -10.39 16.21
CA ARG A 44 -8.21 -11.52 15.58
C ARG A 44 -8.63 -12.51 16.66
N GLU A 45 -9.86 -13.00 16.57
CA GLU A 45 -10.45 -13.93 17.53
C GLU A 45 -10.29 -13.44 18.98
N HIS A 46 -10.44 -12.13 19.20
CA HIS A 46 -10.26 -11.42 20.48
C HIS A 46 -8.81 -11.40 21.01
N GLN A 47 -7.81 -11.75 20.19
CA GLN A 47 -6.41 -11.75 20.55
C GLN A 47 -5.61 -10.73 19.73
N LEU A 48 -4.68 -10.04 20.40
CA LEU A 48 -3.74 -9.17 19.71
C LEU A 48 -2.80 -10.03 18.84
N TRP A 49 -2.79 -9.78 17.54
CA TRP A 49 -2.00 -10.50 16.56
C TRP A 49 -0.69 -9.77 16.19
N GLY A 50 -0.62 -8.48 16.49
CA GLY A 50 0.50 -7.61 16.14
C GLY A 50 -0.02 -6.26 15.66
N GLY A 51 0.69 -5.64 14.72
CA GLY A 51 0.21 -4.45 14.05
C GLY A 51 1.31 -3.56 13.50
N VAL A 52 1.01 -2.26 13.39
CA VAL A 52 1.89 -1.27 12.79
C VAL A 52 2.29 -0.24 13.83
N TYR A 53 3.55 0.15 13.87
CA TYR A 53 4.05 1.25 14.67
C TYR A 53 4.67 2.32 13.77
N TYR A 54 4.29 3.58 13.98
CA TYR A 54 4.82 4.73 13.25
C TYR A 54 5.94 5.37 14.08
N LEU A 55 7.19 5.02 13.74
CA LEU A 55 8.38 5.45 14.45
C LEU A 55 8.73 6.90 14.08
N LEU A 56 8.82 7.76 15.07
CA LEU A 56 9.26 9.14 14.89
C LEU A 56 10.79 9.22 14.88
N PRO A 57 11.39 10.20 14.19
CA PRO A 57 12.85 10.32 14.08
C PRO A 57 13.59 10.40 15.42
N GLU A 58 12.95 10.95 16.45
CA GLU A 58 13.51 11.10 17.80
C GLU A 58 13.40 9.84 18.68
N GLU A 59 12.65 8.83 18.24
CA GLU A 59 12.43 7.61 19.03
C GLU A 59 13.51 6.56 18.77
N ASN A 60 13.84 5.82 19.82
CA ASN A 60 14.75 4.70 19.72
C ASN A 60 13.98 3.43 19.33
N LEU A 61 14.31 2.86 18.17
CA LEU A 61 13.69 1.64 17.66
C LEU A 61 13.75 0.48 18.68
N THR A 62 14.89 0.26 19.34
CA THR A 62 15.05 -0.83 20.30
C THR A 62 14.13 -0.65 21.51
N ASP A 63 14.04 0.56 22.04
CA ASP A 63 13.14 0.84 23.16
C ASP A 63 11.67 0.63 22.78
N ILE A 64 11.30 1.01 21.55
CA ILE A 64 9.95 0.75 21.02
C ILE A 64 9.69 -0.74 20.88
N LEU A 65 10.58 -1.50 20.24
CA LEU A 65 10.40 -2.95 20.06
C LEU A 65 10.31 -3.69 21.40
N LEU A 66 11.06 -3.26 22.42
CA LEU A 66 10.96 -3.82 23.78
C LEU A 66 9.65 -3.46 24.50
N ALA A 67 9.04 -2.32 24.15
CA ALA A 67 7.76 -1.88 24.68
C ALA A 67 6.56 -2.52 23.96
N LEU A 68 6.76 -2.99 22.72
CA LEU A 68 5.80 -3.81 21.99
C LEU A 68 5.84 -5.25 22.52
N ASP A 69 4.74 -5.99 22.39
CA ASP A 69 4.74 -7.41 22.77
C ASP A 69 5.69 -8.17 21.83
N THR A 70 6.84 -8.56 22.36
CA THR A 70 7.90 -9.21 21.60
C THR A 70 7.46 -10.55 21.03
N ASN A 71 6.38 -11.18 21.51
CA ASN A 71 5.91 -12.45 20.96
C ASN A 71 5.08 -12.29 19.68
N LEU A 72 4.85 -11.06 19.24
CA LEU A 72 4.03 -10.73 18.08
C LEU A 72 4.87 -10.10 16.97
N ASN A 73 4.35 -10.18 15.75
CA ASN A 73 4.95 -9.56 14.59
C ASN A 73 4.51 -8.10 14.48
N TRP A 74 5.48 -7.21 14.32
CA TRP A 74 5.24 -5.77 14.18
C TRP A 74 5.84 -5.24 12.90
N THR A 75 5.08 -4.43 12.18
CA THR A 75 5.62 -3.60 11.10
C THR A 75 5.97 -2.23 11.66
N ILE A 76 7.23 -1.83 11.52
CA ILE A 76 7.69 -0.50 11.85
C ILE A 76 7.70 0.32 10.56
N LYS A 77 6.87 1.37 10.54
CA LYS A 77 6.91 2.43 9.52
C LYS A 77 7.84 3.53 10.02
N ASP A 78 8.97 3.72 9.35
CA ASP A 78 9.96 4.75 9.68
C ASP A 78 10.37 5.56 8.45
N ASN A 79 11.22 6.58 8.69
CA ASN A 79 11.78 7.41 7.62
C ASN A 79 10.69 8.04 6.70
N LYS A 80 9.64 8.62 7.29
CA LYS A 80 8.59 9.32 6.53
C LYS A 80 9.20 10.43 5.67
N GLN A 81 8.94 10.39 4.37
CA GLN A 81 9.35 11.45 3.43
C GLN A 81 8.13 12.01 2.70
N LEU A 82 8.19 13.29 2.37
CA LEU A 82 7.20 13.95 1.50
C LEU A 82 7.91 14.45 0.25
N VAL A 83 7.61 13.85 -0.90
CA VAL A 83 8.25 14.17 -2.19
C VAL A 83 7.16 14.44 -3.21
N ASN A 84 7.13 15.65 -3.77
CA ASN A 84 6.16 16.06 -4.80
C ASN A 84 4.67 15.84 -4.42
N GLY A 85 4.33 15.88 -3.13
CA GLY A 85 2.98 15.62 -2.64
C GLY A 85 2.69 14.16 -2.30
N TYR A 86 3.62 13.25 -2.57
CA TYR A 86 3.53 11.83 -2.20
C TYR A 86 4.22 11.57 -0.86
N THR A 87 3.58 10.76 -0.02
CA THR A 87 4.17 10.29 1.25
C THR A 87 4.87 8.96 1.01
N ILE A 88 6.11 8.83 1.49
CA ILE A 88 6.89 7.59 1.39
C ILE A 88 7.19 7.08 2.80
N TRP A 89 7.04 5.78 3.00
CA TRP A 89 7.40 5.09 4.25
C TRP A 89 8.31 3.90 3.98
N ASP A 90 9.37 3.78 4.78
CA ASP A 90 10.09 2.52 4.92
C ASP A 90 9.31 1.64 5.90
N CYS A 91 8.96 0.42 5.48
CA CYS A 91 8.13 -0.53 6.21
C CYS A 91 8.95 -1.79 6.48
N LYS A 92 9.35 -1.98 7.74
CA LYS A 92 10.22 -3.08 8.18
C LYS A 92 9.44 -3.99 9.12
N SER A 93 9.35 -5.27 8.79
CA SER A 93 8.71 -6.25 9.68
C SER A 93 9.72 -6.81 10.67
N TYR A 94 9.29 -6.98 11.92
CA TYR A 94 10.07 -7.56 13.00
C TYR A 94 9.30 -8.71 13.64
N ASP A 95 9.99 -9.83 13.84
CA ASP A 95 9.61 -10.87 14.78
C ASP A 95 10.50 -10.69 16.02
N ARG A 96 9.92 -10.33 17.16
CA ARG A 96 10.66 -9.89 18.35
C ARG A 96 11.55 -8.69 18.06
N LEU A 97 12.86 -8.88 18.13
CA LEU A 97 13.90 -7.87 17.89
C LEU A 97 14.61 -8.09 16.55
N GLU A 98 14.22 -9.13 15.80
CA GLU A 98 14.86 -9.50 14.55
C GLU A 98 14.07 -8.94 13.38
N GLN A 99 14.73 -8.10 12.58
CA GLN A 99 14.16 -7.60 11.35
C GLN A 99 14.09 -8.74 10.31
N ALA A 100 13.01 -8.80 9.55
CA ALA A 100 12.93 -9.64 8.37
C ALA A 100 14.06 -9.33 7.38
N SER A 101 14.42 -10.33 6.56
CA SER A 101 15.44 -10.20 5.49
C SER A 101 15.04 -9.25 4.36
N THR A 102 13.83 -8.71 4.41
CA THR A 102 13.33 -7.74 3.44
C THR A 102 12.61 -6.60 4.15
N TYR A 103 12.51 -5.47 3.47
CA TYR A 103 11.67 -4.35 3.87
C TYR A 103 11.00 -3.78 2.62
N SER A 104 9.90 -3.06 2.80
CA SER A 104 9.18 -2.44 1.70
C SER A 104 9.23 -0.92 1.81
N LYS A 105 9.24 -0.24 0.66
CA LYS A 105 8.87 1.17 0.57
C LYS A 105 7.44 1.26 0.07
N ILE A 106 6.59 1.96 0.82
CA ILE A 106 5.22 2.25 0.42
C ILE A 106 5.14 3.72 0.01
N VAL A 107 4.50 3.99 -1.12
CA VAL A 107 4.23 5.35 -1.60
C VAL A 107 2.72 5.57 -1.58
N LEU A 108 2.31 6.64 -0.91
CA LEU A 108 0.94 7.10 -0.81
C LEU A 108 0.74 8.40 -1.60
N ASP A 109 -0.41 8.57 -2.24
CA ASP A 109 -0.82 9.83 -2.84
C ASP A 109 -1.28 10.86 -1.79
N ALA A 110 -1.80 12.00 -2.26
CA ALA A 110 -2.24 13.10 -1.40
C ALA A 110 -3.48 12.76 -0.56
N ASP A 111 -4.22 11.73 -0.95
CA ASP A 111 -5.43 11.24 -0.28
C ASP A 111 -5.13 9.98 0.56
N ASP A 112 -3.84 9.75 0.88
CA ASP A 112 -3.32 8.60 1.63
C ASP A 112 -3.59 7.23 0.98
N ASN A 113 -3.88 7.19 -0.33
CA ASN A 113 -4.02 5.93 -1.05
C ASN A 113 -2.65 5.37 -1.43
N GLU A 114 -2.48 4.06 -1.26
CA GLU A 114 -1.30 3.37 -1.77
C GLU A 114 -1.26 3.35 -3.30
N ILE A 115 -0.12 3.74 -3.87
CA ILE A 115 0.11 3.77 -5.32
C ILE A 115 1.32 2.93 -5.74
N ALA A 116 2.21 2.58 -4.81
CA ALA A 116 3.33 1.70 -5.06
C ALA A 116 3.82 1.02 -3.77
N ILE A 117 4.24 -0.25 -3.89
CA ILE A 117 5.03 -0.95 -2.88
C ILE A 117 6.23 -1.59 -3.56
N ILE A 118 7.44 -1.22 -3.18
CA ILE A 118 8.66 -1.91 -3.63
C ILE A 118 9.33 -2.61 -2.46
N THR A 119 9.54 -3.92 -2.56
CA THR A 119 10.26 -4.71 -1.56
C THR A 119 11.74 -4.83 -1.94
N TYR A 120 12.60 -4.63 -0.96
CA TYR A 120 14.06 -4.70 -1.07
C TYR A 120 14.63 -5.74 -0.11
N ASP A 121 15.75 -6.34 -0.48
CA ASP A 121 16.61 -7.06 0.45
C ASP A 121 17.17 -6.11 1.51
N SER A 122 17.09 -6.49 2.79
CA SER A 122 17.48 -5.59 3.89
C SER A 122 18.98 -5.40 4.06
N ILE A 123 19.80 -6.22 3.40
CA ILE A 123 21.27 -6.15 3.47
C ILE A 123 21.84 -5.51 2.21
N THR A 124 21.41 -5.97 1.03
CA THR A 124 21.96 -5.51 -0.25
C THR A 124 21.24 -4.29 -0.81
N HIS A 125 20.04 -4.00 -0.30
CA HIS A 125 19.13 -2.98 -0.84
C HIS A 125 18.76 -3.19 -2.31
N GLN A 126 18.94 -4.42 -2.82
CA GLN A 126 18.48 -4.79 -4.15
C GLN A 126 16.97 -5.03 -4.12
N VAL A 127 16.31 -4.64 -5.21
CA VAL A 127 14.91 -4.94 -5.47
C VAL A 127 14.66 -6.44 -5.39
N LYS A 128 13.54 -6.82 -4.78
CA LYS A 128 13.04 -8.20 -4.72
C LYS A 128 11.69 -8.39 -5.38
N ARG A 129 10.86 -7.37 -5.39
CA ARG A 129 9.59 -7.33 -6.10
C ARG A 129 9.02 -5.94 -5.97
N GLY A 130 8.01 -5.65 -6.77
CA GLY A 130 7.27 -4.42 -6.65
C GLY A 130 5.83 -4.57 -7.05
N LEU A 131 5.03 -3.58 -6.70
CA LEU A 131 3.79 -3.32 -7.41
C LEU A 131 3.57 -1.82 -7.56
N LYS A 132 2.85 -1.44 -8.61
CA LYS A 132 2.34 -0.09 -8.85
C LYS A 132 0.87 -0.16 -9.21
N ILE A 133 0.09 0.78 -8.69
CA ILE A 133 -1.37 0.79 -8.79
C ILE A 133 -1.77 2.00 -9.62
N TYR A 134 -2.45 1.76 -10.74
CA TYR A 134 -3.08 2.79 -11.55
C TYR A 134 -4.59 2.78 -11.30
N LYS A 135 -5.06 3.75 -10.52
CA LYS A 135 -6.49 3.93 -10.27
C LYS A 135 -7.17 4.53 -11.51
N ILE A 136 -8.15 3.81 -12.06
CA ILE A 136 -8.93 4.24 -13.22
C ILE A 136 -10.41 4.42 -12.90
N GLY A 137 -10.83 4.13 -11.67
CA GLY A 137 -12.21 4.30 -11.27
C GLY A 137 -12.74 5.71 -11.49
N ASN A 138 -14.01 5.79 -11.89
CA ASN A 138 -14.69 6.99 -12.35
C ASN A 138 -14.08 7.68 -13.59
N LYS A 139 -13.03 7.14 -14.24
CA LYS A 139 -12.52 7.69 -15.50
C LYS A 139 -13.43 7.27 -16.66
N PRO A 140 -13.58 8.12 -17.71
CA PRO A 140 -14.34 7.76 -18.90
C PRO A 140 -13.78 6.51 -19.58
N ILE A 141 -14.68 5.67 -20.11
CA ILE A 141 -14.32 4.51 -20.93
C ILE A 141 -14.16 5.00 -22.39
N PRO A 142 -12.95 5.02 -22.97
CA PRO A 142 -12.70 5.68 -24.27
C PRO A 142 -13.49 5.09 -25.45
N TRP A 143 -13.85 3.80 -25.36
CA TRP A 143 -14.65 3.07 -26.36
C TRP A 143 -16.09 2.79 -25.89
N GLY A 144 -16.48 3.34 -24.74
CA GLY A 144 -17.82 3.19 -24.17
C GLY A 144 -18.78 4.27 -24.67
N ASP A 145 -19.99 4.26 -24.11
CA ASP A 145 -20.91 5.38 -24.28
C ASP A 145 -20.29 6.67 -23.68
N PRO A 146 -20.63 7.87 -24.17
CA PRO A 146 -20.03 9.12 -23.70
C PRO A 146 -20.17 9.41 -22.19
N GLU A 147 -21.12 8.75 -21.52
CA GLU A 147 -21.36 8.85 -20.09
C GLU A 147 -20.82 7.63 -19.31
N ALA A 148 -20.28 6.63 -20.01
CA ALA A 148 -19.74 5.42 -19.40
C ALA A 148 -18.39 5.71 -18.74
N VAL A 149 -18.28 5.32 -17.48
CA VAL A 149 -17.06 5.42 -16.67
C VAL A 149 -16.75 4.05 -16.06
N PHE A 150 -15.50 3.82 -15.70
CA PHE A 150 -15.11 2.67 -14.88
C PHE A 150 -15.73 2.77 -13.49
N ASP A 151 -16.01 1.62 -12.87
CA ASP A 151 -16.51 1.56 -11.49
C ASP A 151 -15.53 2.26 -10.53
N GLU A 152 -16.04 2.83 -9.44
CA GLU A 152 -15.28 3.72 -8.56
C GLU A 152 -13.98 3.09 -8.00
N ASP A 153 -14.00 1.79 -7.74
CA ASP A 153 -12.91 1.00 -7.18
C ASP A 153 -12.03 0.33 -8.24
N THR A 154 -12.24 0.63 -9.52
CA THR A 154 -11.44 0.02 -10.59
C THR A 154 -9.97 0.50 -10.59
N ASP A 155 -9.06 -0.47 -10.64
CA ASP A 155 -7.62 -0.25 -10.74
C ASP A 155 -6.93 -1.27 -11.68
N ILE A 156 -5.67 -0.94 -12.00
CA ILE A 156 -4.72 -1.83 -12.65
C ILE A 156 -3.48 -1.92 -11.78
N VAL A 157 -3.11 -3.15 -11.40
CA VAL A 157 -1.94 -3.44 -10.58
C VAL A 157 -0.86 -4.10 -11.43
N PHE A 158 0.28 -3.42 -11.58
CA PHE A 158 1.47 -3.92 -12.24
C PHE A 158 2.38 -4.55 -11.18
N ILE A 159 2.65 -5.84 -11.29
CA ILE A 159 3.49 -6.60 -10.35
C ILE A 159 4.84 -6.87 -10.99
N PHE A 160 5.91 -6.50 -10.30
CA PHE A 160 7.29 -6.61 -10.76
C PHE A 160 8.02 -7.80 -10.12
N GLY A 161 8.82 -8.48 -10.92
CA GLY A 161 9.71 -9.57 -10.50
C GLY A 161 11.00 -9.08 -9.83
N GLU A 162 11.88 -10.02 -9.50
CA GLU A 162 13.22 -9.73 -8.94
C GLU A 162 14.15 -9.04 -9.96
N ASP A 163 13.91 -9.21 -11.26
CA ASP A 163 14.66 -8.58 -12.35
C ASP A 163 14.24 -7.12 -12.62
N GLY A 164 13.16 -6.65 -11.95
CA GLY A 164 12.62 -5.31 -12.10
C GLY A 164 11.67 -5.14 -13.28
N GLU A 165 11.39 -6.21 -14.03
CA GLU A 165 10.43 -6.23 -15.12
C GLU A 165 9.02 -6.55 -14.60
N VAL A 166 7.99 -6.17 -15.37
CA VAL A 166 6.60 -6.53 -15.04
C VAL A 166 6.42 -8.03 -15.30
N ASP A 167 6.09 -8.78 -14.26
CA ASP A 167 5.76 -10.21 -14.35
C ASP A 167 4.29 -10.38 -14.71
N THR A 168 3.42 -9.71 -13.96
CA THR A 168 1.96 -9.91 -13.97
C THR A 168 1.24 -8.58 -13.89
N VAL A 169 0.10 -8.48 -14.59
CA VAL A 169 -0.83 -7.35 -14.51
C VAL A 169 -2.19 -7.87 -14.07
N HIS A 170 -2.74 -7.28 -13.00
CA HIS A 170 -4.10 -7.50 -12.55
C HIS A 170 -4.97 -6.30 -12.89
N VAL A 171 -6.20 -6.55 -13.33
CA VAL A 171 -7.20 -5.52 -13.59
C VAL A 171 -8.43 -5.90 -12.79
N SER A 172 -8.91 -5.00 -11.92
CA SER A 172 -10.07 -5.30 -11.06
C SER A 172 -11.41 -5.17 -11.79
N ASP A 173 -11.44 -4.55 -12.98
CA ASP A 173 -12.66 -4.35 -13.77
C ASP A 173 -13.14 -5.62 -14.49
N VAL A 174 -14.46 -5.86 -14.51
CA VAL A 174 -15.09 -7.00 -15.20
C VAL A 174 -15.12 -6.84 -16.73
N LEU A 175 -15.08 -5.61 -17.25
CA LEU A 175 -15.01 -5.36 -18.71
C LEU A 175 -13.71 -5.90 -19.31
N PHE A 176 -12.67 -6.02 -18.48
CA PHE A 176 -11.39 -6.63 -18.82
C PHE A 176 -11.21 -8.02 -18.19
N SER A 177 -11.78 -8.26 -17.01
CA SER A 177 -11.57 -9.49 -16.26
C SER A 177 -12.70 -10.50 -16.51
N ASN A 178 -12.34 -11.60 -17.17
CA ASN A 178 -12.96 -12.90 -16.92
C ASN A 178 -12.18 -13.64 -15.81
N ASP A 179 -11.85 -12.99 -14.69
CA ASP A 179 -10.98 -13.53 -13.62
C ASP A 179 -9.51 -13.84 -14.02
N PHE A 180 -8.93 -13.20 -15.04
CA PHE A 180 -7.56 -13.48 -15.47
C PHE A 180 -6.54 -12.42 -15.02
N SER A 181 -5.47 -12.87 -14.36
CA SER A 181 -4.19 -12.17 -14.37
C SER A 181 -3.56 -12.30 -15.75
N TYR A 182 -3.01 -11.20 -16.28
CA TYR A 182 -2.26 -11.20 -17.53
C TYR A 182 -0.78 -11.33 -17.23
N THR A 183 -0.05 -12.17 -17.97
CA THR A 183 1.40 -11.93 -18.08
C THR A 183 1.62 -10.57 -18.73
N ALA A 184 2.72 -9.89 -18.41
CA ALA A 184 3.02 -8.59 -19.01
C ALA A 184 2.96 -8.60 -20.55
N SER A 185 3.50 -9.64 -21.18
CA SER A 185 3.44 -9.81 -22.64
C SER A 185 2.02 -9.92 -23.19
N GLN A 186 1.12 -10.59 -22.47
CA GLN A 186 -0.29 -10.68 -22.85
C GLN A 186 -1.00 -9.35 -22.65
N PHE A 187 -0.74 -8.69 -21.52
CA PHE A 187 -1.31 -7.38 -21.22
C PHE A 187 -0.90 -6.38 -22.29
N PHE A 188 0.39 -6.15 -22.55
CA PHE A 188 0.84 -5.16 -23.54
C PHE A 188 0.39 -5.48 -24.98
N ARG A 189 0.17 -6.76 -25.31
CA ARG A 189 -0.38 -7.13 -26.61
C ARG A 189 -1.88 -6.89 -26.72
N ALA A 190 -2.64 -7.13 -25.65
CA ALA A 190 -4.09 -6.93 -25.60
C ALA A 190 -4.46 -5.45 -25.38
N ALA A 191 -3.71 -4.78 -24.51
CA ALA A 191 -3.81 -3.37 -24.16
C ALA A 191 -3.26 -2.44 -25.27
N GLY A 192 -3.23 -2.90 -26.53
CA GLY A 192 -2.50 -2.30 -27.66
C GLY A 192 -2.36 -0.78 -27.60
N ASN A 193 -3.48 -0.06 -27.68
CA ASN A 193 -3.56 1.40 -27.53
C ASN A 193 -4.20 1.84 -26.20
N PHE A 194 -4.46 0.95 -25.26
CA PHE A 194 -5.20 1.24 -24.03
C PHE A 194 -4.65 2.47 -23.29
N PHE A 195 -3.33 2.54 -23.11
CA PHE A 195 -2.73 3.70 -22.44
C PHE A 195 -2.84 4.99 -23.26
N GLU A 196 -2.72 4.89 -24.59
CA GLU A 196 -2.92 6.04 -25.49
C GLU A 196 -4.37 6.51 -25.49
N GLU A 197 -5.33 5.59 -25.50
CA GLU A 197 -6.78 5.84 -25.45
C GLU A 197 -7.23 6.40 -24.10
N MET A 198 -6.59 5.95 -23.01
CA MET A 198 -6.73 6.53 -21.67
C MET A 198 -6.00 7.88 -21.53
N GLY A 199 -5.26 8.32 -22.55
CA GLY A 199 -4.59 9.61 -22.59
C GLY A 199 -3.35 9.72 -21.70
N LEU A 200 -2.72 8.61 -21.33
CA LEU A 200 -1.48 8.63 -20.55
C LEU A 200 -0.32 9.14 -21.40
N SER A 201 0.53 9.95 -20.81
CA SER A 201 1.80 10.36 -21.38
C SER A 201 2.85 9.23 -21.32
N ASP A 202 3.89 9.33 -22.15
CA ASP A 202 5.02 8.40 -22.12
C ASP A 202 5.67 8.27 -20.73
N ASN A 203 5.68 9.36 -19.95
CA ASN A 203 6.23 9.36 -18.59
C ASN A 203 5.35 8.56 -17.61
N GLU A 204 4.02 8.65 -17.75
CA GLU A 204 3.08 7.87 -16.96
C GLU A 204 3.18 6.38 -17.31
N ILE A 205 3.21 6.07 -18.60
CA ILE A 205 3.41 4.70 -19.07
C ILE A 205 4.74 4.16 -18.55
N TYR A 206 5.82 4.92 -18.67
CA TYR A 206 7.13 4.53 -18.15
C TYR A 206 7.08 4.21 -16.65
N TYR A 207 6.45 5.07 -15.85
CA TYR A 207 6.31 4.87 -14.42
C TYR A 207 5.57 3.57 -14.08
N TYR A 208 4.43 3.27 -14.71
CA TYR A 208 3.68 2.05 -14.38
C TYR A 208 4.34 0.76 -14.88
N THR A 209 5.23 0.87 -15.87
CA THR A 209 5.87 -0.28 -16.52
C THR A 209 7.30 -0.53 -16.08
N HIS A 210 7.87 0.32 -15.24
CA HIS A 210 9.22 0.16 -14.68
C HIS A 210 9.18 0.25 -13.17
N ILE A 211 10.01 -0.54 -12.49
CA ILE A 211 9.98 -0.56 -11.03
C ILE A 211 10.46 0.76 -10.42
N GLU A 212 11.41 1.44 -11.08
CA GLU A 212 11.86 2.78 -10.74
C GLU A 212 11.45 3.78 -11.85
N PRO A 213 11.13 5.04 -11.50
CA PRO A 213 11.15 5.62 -10.16
C PRO A 213 9.95 5.17 -9.31
N ILE A 214 10.12 5.03 -7.99
CA ILE A 214 9.00 4.69 -7.09
C ILE A 214 7.99 5.83 -6.87
N VAL A 215 8.40 7.08 -7.08
CA VAL A 215 7.52 8.25 -6.98
C VAL A 215 7.22 8.79 -8.39
N PRO A 216 5.96 9.09 -8.72
CA PRO A 216 5.60 9.74 -9.97
C PRO A 216 6.38 11.05 -10.19
N ASN A 217 6.82 11.27 -11.44
CA ASN A 217 7.50 12.49 -11.86
C ASN A 217 6.64 13.37 -12.79
N PHE A 218 5.35 13.05 -12.91
CA PHE A 218 4.35 13.74 -13.69
C PHE A 218 3.30 14.40 -12.77
N LYS A 219 2.45 15.25 -13.34
CA LYS A 219 1.43 16.04 -12.64
C LYS A 219 0.04 15.62 -13.04
#